data_AF-X1H736-F1
#
_entry.id   AF-X1H736-F1
#
_cell.length_a   1.000
_cell.length_b   1.000
_cell.length_c   1.000
_cell.angle_alpha   90.00
_cell.angle_beta   90.00
_cell.angle_gamma   90.00
#
_symmetry.space_group_name_H-M   'P 1'
#
loop_
_entity.id
_entity.type
_entity.pdbx_description
1 polymer ?
#
loop_
_entity_poly.entity_id
_entity_poly.type
_entity_poly.pdbx_seq_one_letter_code
_entity_poly.pdbx_strand_id
1 'polypeptide(L)'
;RTFNPNGPIILESPGGPDWQVDNYGNAKYGEKMSVVDATIHSVNVVYAQLTMEVGPDNVAKTAMDMGVVTPLESNPAIGLGGIGGVSPLDMASSFSTLANNGTYYKPVSILKVKDSDENIIEEYQQEIKRPIRDSTAHFVTEILKRVITSGTGKRADIGRPAAGKTGTTQEYTDAWFVGYTPELT
;
A
#
# COMPACT_ATOMS: atom_id res chain seq x y z
N ARG A 1 1.71 8.53 17.03
CA ARG A 1 1.63 9.91 16.53
C ARG A 1 0.20 10.22 16.12
N THR A 2 -0.26 11.47 16.27
CA THR A 2 -1.60 11.90 15.86
C THR A 2 -1.54 13.12 14.94
N PHE A 3 -2.58 13.29 14.12
CA PHE A 3 -2.73 14.35 13.12
C PHE A 3 -4.14 14.95 13.20
N ASN A 4 -4.33 16.14 12.62
CA ASN A 4 -5.68 16.67 12.36
C ASN A 4 -6.34 15.81 11.27
N PRO A 5 -7.50 15.18 11.51
CA PRO A 5 -8.16 14.35 10.51
C PRO A 5 -9.16 15.09 9.63
N ASN A 6 -9.39 16.39 9.85
CA ASN A 6 -10.48 17.13 9.20
C ASN A 6 -9.97 18.07 8.11
N GLY A 7 -10.53 17.92 6.91
CA GLY A 7 -10.33 18.80 5.76
C GLY A 7 -11.44 19.87 5.62
N PRO A 8 -11.35 20.76 4.62
CA PRO A 8 -10.22 20.85 3.70
C PRO A 8 -8.98 21.39 4.41
N ILE A 9 -7.81 20.87 4.04
CA ILE A 9 -6.50 21.47 4.39
C ILE A 9 -5.77 21.85 3.11
N ILE A 10 -4.85 22.81 3.22
CA ILE A 10 -3.95 23.21 2.15
C ILE A 10 -2.54 22.84 2.58
N LEU A 11 -1.84 22.07 1.76
CA LEU A 11 -0.46 21.67 1.96
C LEU A 11 0.42 22.31 0.88
N GLU A 12 1.49 22.96 1.30
CA GLU A 12 2.47 23.54 0.36
C GLU A 12 3.13 22.42 -0.46
N SER A 13 3.19 22.61 -1.77
CA SER A 13 3.79 21.66 -2.72
C SER A 13 5.06 22.27 -3.32
N PRO A 14 6.26 21.80 -2.98
CA PRO A 14 7.50 22.34 -3.54
C PRO A 14 7.51 22.21 -5.07
N GLY A 15 7.54 23.35 -5.77
CA GLY A 15 7.61 23.38 -7.24
C GLY A 15 6.27 23.15 -7.96
N GLY A 16 5.14 23.14 -7.25
CA GLY A 16 3.80 23.01 -7.82
C GLY A 16 2.77 23.92 -7.14
N PRO A 17 1.51 23.89 -7.60
CA PRO A 17 0.43 24.58 -6.89
C PRO A 17 0.18 23.93 -5.53
N ASP A 18 -0.26 24.75 -4.57
CA ASP A 18 -0.71 24.27 -3.27
C ASP A 18 -1.74 23.15 -3.42
N TRP A 19 -1.60 22.13 -2.57
CA TRP A 19 -2.41 20.94 -2.64
C TRP A 19 -3.54 20.99 -1.62
N GLN A 20 -4.77 21.19 -2.11
CA GLN A 20 -5.97 21.11 -1.30
C GLN A 20 -6.42 19.65 -1.15
N VAL A 21 -6.60 19.21 0.10
CA VAL A 21 -7.00 17.84 0.42
C VAL A 21 -8.24 17.83 1.29
N ASP A 22 -9.21 17.00 0.93
CA ASP A 22 -10.37 16.68 1.76
C ASP A 22 -10.58 15.17 1.89
N ASN A 23 -11.37 14.78 2.88
CA ASN A 23 -11.77 13.40 3.08
C ASN A 23 -12.86 13.01 2.08
N TYR A 24 -12.92 11.71 1.80
CA TYR A 24 -14.02 11.15 1.03
C TYR A 24 -15.38 11.52 1.65
N GLY A 25 -16.30 12.02 0.81
CA GLY A 25 -17.63 12.45 1.24
C GLY A 25 -17.64 13.59 2.26
N ASN A 26 -16.56 14.37 2.38
CA ASN A 26 -16.38 15.44 3.37
C ASN A 26 -16.52 14.94 4.82
N ALA A 27 -16.15 13.67 5.06
CA ALA A 27 -16.25 13.04 6.38
C ALA A 27 -15.50 13.84 7.45
N LYS A 28 -16.15 13.98 8.61
CA LYS A 28 -15.61 14.65 9.79
C LYS A 28 -15.34 13.66 10.91
N TYR A 29 -14.26 13.89 11.61
CA TYR A 29 -13.76 13.09 12.72
C TYR A 29 -13.46 14.00 13.92
N GLY A 30 -12.97 13.42 15.02
CA GLY A 30 -12.54 14.18 16.21
C GLY A 30 -11.36 15.10 15.94
N GLU A 31 -10.86 15.77 16.98
CA GLU A 31 -9.79 16.79 16.85
C GLU A 31 -8.44 16.20 16.42
N LYS A 32 -8.14 14.98 16.85
CA LYS A 32 -6.88 14.28 16.56
C LYS A 32 -7.17 12.82 16.24
N MET A 33 -6.40 12.28 15.31
CA MET A 33 -6.51 10.89 14.89
C MET A 33 -5.13 10.24 14.83
N SER A 34 -5.02 9.00 15.29
CA SER A 34 -3.79 8.22 15.18
C SER A 34 -3.59 7.71 13.75
N VAL A 35 -2.35 7.41 13.36
CA VAL A 35 -2.08 6.77 12.05
C VAL A 35 -2.82 5.43 11.95
N VAL A 36 -2.93 4.69 13.05
CA VAL A 36 -3.66 3.40 13.11
C VAL A 36 -5.13 3.59 12.71
N ASP A 37 -5.83 4.53 13.34
CA ASP A 37 -7.24 4.79 13.03
C ASP A 37 -7.41 5.37 11.62
N ALA A 38 -6.47 6.23 11.20
CA ALA A 38 -6.47 6.77 9.85
C ALA A 38 -6.30 5.67 8.79
N THR A 39 -5.50 4.62 9.04
CA THR A 39 -5.38 3.46 8.15
C THR A 39 -6.70 2.66 8.10
N ILE A 40 -7.29 2.39 9.27
CA ILE A 40 -8.54 1.62 9.41
C ILE A 40 -9.68 2.30 8.64
N HIS A 41 -9.80 3.62 8.79
CA HIS A 41 -10.86 4.44 8.19
C HIS A 41 -10.49 5.08 6.87
N SER A 42 -9.26 4.88 6.37
CA SER A 42 -8.75 5.42 5.10
C SER A 42 -8.86 6.95 5.00
N VAL A 43 -8.35 7.66 6.01
CA VAL A 43 -8.52 9.13 6.14
C VAL A 43 -7.46 9.89 5.34
N ASN A 44 -7.88 10.45 4.20
CA ASN A 44 -7.01 11.16 3.26
C ASN A 44 -6.22 12.29 3.90
N VAL A 45 -6.87 13.13 4.71
CA VAL A 45 -6.26 14.32 5.31
C VAL A 45 -5.07 13.94 6.20
N VAL A 46 -5.17 12.83 6.92
CA VAL A 46 -4.05 12.32 7.75
C VAL A 46 -2.91 11.80 6.88
N TYR A 47 -3.21 11.02 5.83
CA TYR A 47 -2.19 10.46 4.94
C TYR A 47 -1.48 11.51 4.11
N ALA A 48 -2.17 12.60 3.73
CA ALA A 48 -1.56 13.74 3.06
C ALA A 48 -0.50 14.42 3.95
N GLN A 49 -0.86 14.72 5.21
CA GLN A 49 0.09 15.27 6.18
C GLN A 49 1.26 14.33 6.45
N LEU A 50 0.98 13.02 6.63
CA LEU A 50 2.02 12.03 6.87
C LEU A 50 2.99 11.94 5.69
N THR A 51 2.48 12.00 4.45
CA THR A 51 3.30 11.96 3.22
C THR A 51 4.23 13.15 3.14
N MET A 52 3.72 14.35 3.41
CA MET A 52 4.55 15.57 3.44
C MET A 52 5.61 15.51 4.53
N GLU A 53 5.29 14.91 5.67
CA GLU A 53 6.24 14.75 6.76
C GLU A 53 7.35 13.73 6.46
N VAL A 54 7.02 12.55 5.93
CA VAL A 54 8.02 11.52 5.66
C VAL A 54 8.77 11.75 4.34
N GLY A 55 8.22 12.58 3.45
CA GLY A 55 8.75 12.90 2.13
C GLY A 55 8.18 11.98 1.03
N PRO A 56 7.63 12.53 -0.06
CA PRO A 56 7.12 11.75 -1.19
C PRO A 56 8.13 10.76 -1.80
N ASP A 57 9.41 11.16 -1.88
CA ASP A 57 10.49 10.28 -2.37
C ASP A 57 10.66 9.02 -1.54
N ASN A 58 10.53 9.12 -0.21
CA ASN A 58 10.63 7.97 0.67
C ASN A 58 9.42 7.04 0.52
N VAL A 59 8.25 7.59 0.22
CA VAL A 59 7.04 6.79 -0.10
C VAL A 59 7.24 6.03 -1.39
N ALA A 60 7.67 6.70 -2.47
CA ALA A 60 7.95 6.08 -3.76
C ALA A 60 9.02 4.99 -3.64
N LYS A 61 10.13 5.30 -2.97
CA LYS A 61 11.22 4.35 -2.72
C LYS A 61 10.73 3.12 -1.96
N THR A 62 9.95 3.30 -0.90
CA THR A 62 9.43 2.19 -0.11
C THR A 62 8.51 1.29 -0.95
N ALA A 63 7.64 1.87 -1.78
CA ALA A 63 6.78 1.10 -2.68
C ALA A 63 7.59 0.28 -3.70
N MET A 64 8.62 0.88 -4.31
CA MET A 64 9.50 0.19 -5.25
C MET A 64 10.32 -0.93 -4.58
N ASP A 65 10.84 -0.67 -3.39
CA ASP A 65 11.58 -1.66 -2.59
C ASP A 65 10.69 -2.86 -2.19
N MET A 66 9.37 -2.64 -2.09
CA MET A 66 8.38 -3.68 -1.80
C MET A 66 7.93 -4.46 -3.05
N GLY A 67 8.31 -4.06 -4.26
CA GLY A 67 8.03 -4.81 -5.48
C GLY A 67 7.15 -4.10 -6.52
N VAL A 68 6.87 -2.80 -6.35
CA VAL A 68 6.28 -2.00 -7.43
C VAL A 68 7.37 -1.70 -8.46
N VAL A 69 7.21 -2.19 -9.69
CA VAL A 69 8.16 -1.93 -10.79
C VAL A 69 7.67 -0.84 -11.74
N THR A 70 6.38 -0.52 -11.72
CA THR A 70 5.84 0.65 -12.43
C THR A 70 6.56 1.91 -11.95
N PRO A 71 7.10 2.75 -12.87
CA PRO A 71 7.74 4.00 -12.49
C PRO A 71 6.79 4.90 -11.70
N LEU A 72 7.24 5.34 -10.52
CA LEU A 72 6.45 6.21 -9.63
C LEU A 72 6.97 7.64 -9.67
N GLU A 73 6.04 8.59 -9.78
CA GLU A 73 6.34 10.01 -9.61
C GLU A 73 6.29 10.37 -8.12
N SER A 74 7.37 10.93 -7.59
CA SER A 74 7.46 11.41 -6.21
C SER A 74 6.78 12.76 -6.01
N ASN A 75 5.46 12.83 -6.21
CA ASN A 75 4.67 14.04 -5.97
C ASN A 75 3.95 13.98 -4.60
N PRO A 76 3.52 15.11 -4.01
CA PRO A 76 2.80 15.11 -2.73
C PRO A 76 1.57 14.19 -2.66
N ALA A 77 0.88 13.98 -3.78
CA ALA A 77 -0.33 13.17 -3.85
C ALA A 77 -0.06 11.65 -3.90
N ILE A 78 1.20 11.20 -3.99
CA ILE A 78 1.55 9.77 -4.03
C ILE A 78 0.96 8.99 -2.85
N GLY A 79 0.92 9.57 -1.66
CA GLY A 79 0.37 8.93 -0.47
C GLY A 79 -1.14 8.71 -0.51
N LEU A 80 -1.85 9.34 -1.44
CA LEU A 80 -3.27 9.14 -1.72
C LEU A 80 -3.51 8.39 -3.05
N GLY A 81 -2.46 7.88 -3.69
CA GLY A 81 -2.55 7.21 -4.99
C GLY A 81 -2.65 8.16 -6.18
N GLY A 82 -2.31 9.44 -6.02
CA GLY A 82 -2.22 10.43 -7.10
C GLY A 82 -1.02 10.19 -8.03
N ILE A 83 -0.95 9.00 -8.63
CA ILE A 83 0.09 8.53 -9.54
C ILE A 83 -0.54 8.12 -10.88
N GLY A 84 0.28 7.88 -11.90
CA GLY A 84 -0.16 7.43 -13.23
C GLY A 84 -0.76 6.00 -13.29
N GLY A 85 -0.99 5.36 -12.14
CA GLY A 85 -1.47 3.98 -12.02
C GLY A 85 -0.36 2.97 -11.73
N VAL A 86 -0.77 1.75 -11.36
CA VAL A 86 0.09 0.57 -11.14
C VAL A 86 -0.66 -0.68 -11.59
N SER A 87 0.08 -1.75 -11.88
CA SER A 87 -0.54 -3.02 -12.27
C SER A 87 -1.08 -3.80 -11.07
N PRO A 88 -2.06 -4.72 -11.26
CA PRO A 88 -2.45 -5.66 -10.20
C PRO A 88 -1.27 -6.49 -9.68
N LEU A 89 -0.29 -6.80 -10.54
CA LEU A 89 0.90 -7.57 -10.15
C LEU A 89 1.83 -6.76 -9.23
N ASP A 90 1.99 -5.45 -9.47
CA ASP A 90 2.72 -4.55 -8.55
C ASP A 90 2.06 -4.54 -7.17
N MET A 91 0.73 -4.45 -7.15
CA MET A 91 -0.05 -4.44 -5.91
C MET A 91 0.05 -5.77 -5.16
N ALA A 92 -0.10 -6.90 -5.85
CA ALA A 92 0.06 -8.21 -5.26
C ALA A 92 1.48 -8.40 -4.71
N SER A 93 2.50 -8.04 -5.50
CA SER A 93 3.90 -8.15 -5.10
C SER A 93 4.23 -7.31 -3.87
N SER A 94 3.74 -6.06 -3.81
CA SER A 94 3.98 -5.17 -2.67
C SER A 94 3.28 -5.64 -1.40
N PHE A 95 2.05 -6.13 -1.48
CA PHE A 95 1.34 -6.69 -0.33
C PHE A 95 1.93 -8.04 0.10
N SER A 96 2.43 -8.85 -0.83
CA SER A 96 3.18 -10.07 -0.53
C SER A 96 4.43 -9.79 0.30
N THR A 97 5.09 -8.65 0.13
CA THR A 97 6.20 -8.26 1.00
C THR A 97 5.77 -8.13 2.47
N LEU A 98 4.58 -7.58 2.73
CA LEU A 98 4.02 -7.50 4.08
C LEU A 98 3.59 -8.88 4.60
N ALA A 99 2.93 -9.68 3.76
CA ALA A 99 2.53 -11.05 4.08
C ALA A 99 3.73 -11.93 4.47
N ASN A 100 4.88 -11.70 3.84
CA ASN A 100 6.14 -12.38 4.08
C ASN A 100 7.02 -11.70 5.15
N ASN A 101 6.40 -11.07 6.15
CA ASN A 101 7.07 -10.43 7.27
C ASN A 101 8.16 -9.42 6.86
N GLY A 102 7.87 -8.65 5.81
CA GLY A 102 8.75 -7.60 5.28
C GLY A 102 9.81 -8.09 4.29
N THR A 103 9.74 -9.35 3.85
CA THR A 103 10.64 -9.91 2.84
C THR A 103 9.98 -9.90 1.46
N TYR A 104 10.61 -9.22 0.52
CA TYR A 104 10.23 -9.23 -0.89
C TYR A 104 10.79 -10.47 -1.57
N TYR A 105 9.92 -11.16 -2.30
CA TYR A 105 10.25 -12.22 -3.24
C TYR A 105 9.76 -11.81 -4.61
N LYS A 106 10.65 -11.87 -5.61
CA LYS A 106 10.29 -11.55 -6.99
C LYS A 106 9.21 -12.52 -7.49
N PRO A 107 8.06 -12.02 -7.97
CA PRO A 107 7.05 -12.88 -8.59
C PRO A 107 7.63 -13.62 -9.80
N VAL A 108 7.35 -14.92 -9.90
CA VAL A 108 7.84 -15.78 -10.98
C VAL A 108 6.74 -16.73 -11.44
N SER A 109 6.60 -16.92 -12.75
CA SER A 109 5.66 -17.88 -13.34
C SER A 109 6.36 -19.13 -13.89
N ILE A 110 7.65 -19.04 -14.19
CA ILE A 110 8.46 -20.13 -14.78
C ILE A 110 9.58 -20.49 -13.80
N LEU A 111 9.52 -21.69 -13.22
CA LEU A 111 10.51 -22.15 -12.26
C LEU A 111 11.72 -22.82 -12.92
N LYS A 112 11.51 -23.50 -14.05
CA LYS A 112 12.54 -24.25 -14.75
C LYS A 112 12.16 -24.45 -16.21
N VAL A 113 13.14 -24.27 -17.10
CA VAL A 113 13.03 -24.58 -18.53
C VAL A 113 14.03 -25.70 -18.84
N LYS A 114 13.54 -26.74 -19.52
CA LYS A 114 14.35 -27.86 -20.00
C LYS A 114 14.20 -28.02 -21.51
N ASP A 115 15.23 -28.56 -22.15
CA ASP A 115 15.13 -29.03 -23.54
C ASP A 115 14.48 -30.44 -23.62
N SER A 116 14.37 -30.98 -24.83
CA SER A 116 13.83 -32.33 -25.08
C SER A 116 14.69 -33.46 -24.50
N ASP A 117 15.95 -33.18 -24.20
CA ASP A 117 16.91 -34.13 -23.66
C ASP A 117 17.04 -34.00 -22.13
N GLU A 118 16.12 -33.28 -21.48
CA GLU A 118 16.05 -33.01 -20.04
C GLU A 118 17.20 -32.13 -19.47
N ASN A 119 17.99 -31.48 -20.32
CA ASN A 119 19.00 -30.53 -19.85
C ASN A 119 18.33 -29.24 -19.36
N ILE A 120 18.81 -28.71 -18.24
CA ILE A 120 18.31 -27.44 -17.68
C ILE A 120 18.90 -26.29 -18.50
N ILE A 121 18.01 -25.52 -19.15
CA ILE A 121 18.36 -24.29 -19.88
C ILE A 121 18.34 -23.10 -18.92
N GLU A 122 17.31 -23.04 -18.07
CA GLU A 122 17.10 -21.97 -17.11
C GLU A 122 16.43 -22.55 -15.86
N GLU A 123 16.86 -22.08 -14.69
CA GLU A 123 16.24 -22.43 -13.41
C GLU A 123 16.17 -21.17 -12.54
N TYR A 124 14.96 -20.88 -12.05
CA TYR A 124 14.69 -19.73 -11.22
C TYR A 124 15.61 -19.71 -10.01
N GLN A 125 16.36 -18.62 -9.87
CA GLN A 125 17.14 -18.32 -8.68
C GLN A 125 16.38 -17.28 -7.85
N GLN A 126 16.11 -17.62 -6.60
CA GLN A 126 15.31 -16.76 -5.74
C GLN A 126 16.06 -15.48 -5.39
N GLU A 127 15.52 -14.35 -5.85
CA GLU A 127 15.97 -13.02 -5.42
C GLU A 127 15.23 -12.65 -4.13
N ILE A 128 15.98 -12.42 -3.04
CA ILE A 128 15.44 -12.08 -1.73
C ILE A 128 15.91 -10.68 -1.32
N LYS A 129 14.99 -9.81 -0.94
CA LYS A 129 15.29 -8.51 -0.34
C LYS A 129 14.44 -8.32 0.90
N ARG A 130 14.96 -7.66 1.93
CA ARG A 130 14.18 -7.32 3.14
C ARG A 130 14.02 -5.81 3.27
N PRO A 131 13.07 -5.21 2.53
CA PRO A 131 12.83 -3.77 2.57
C PRO A 131 12.22 -3.31 3.91
N ILE A 132 11.41 -4.15 4.54
CA ILE A 132 10.69 -3.82 5.78
C ILE A 132 11.18 -4.73 6.90
N ARG A 133 11.37 -4.17 8.11
CA ARG A 133 11.69 -4.97 9.29
C ARG A 133 10.50 -5.86 9.67
N ASP A 134 10.79 -7.06 10.13
CA ASP A 134 9.79 -8.04 10.58
C ASP A 134 8.75 -7.44 11.54
N SER A 135 9.21 -6.75 12.59
CA SER A 135 8.35 -6.10 13.57
C SER A 135 7.46 -5.00 12.97
N THR A 136 7.94 -4.30 11.94
CA THR A 136 7.17 -3.28 11.24
C THR A 136 6.09 -3.92 10.36
N ALA A 137 6.44 -4.97 9.60
CA ALA A 137 5.49 -5.70 8.79
C ALA A 137 4.39 -6.36 9.64
N HIS A 138 4.75 -6.89 10.81
CA HIS A 138 3.79 -7.43 11.78
C HIS A 138 2.82 -6.34 12.28
N PHE A 139 3.34 -5.18 12.69
CA PHE A 139 2.49 -4.08 13.15
C PHE A 139 1.55 -3.56 12.06
N VAL A 140 2.04 -3.41 10.83
CA VAL A 140 1.20 -3.03 9.68
C VAL A 140 0.13 -4.09 9.42
N THR A 141 0.48 -5.37 9.45
CA THR A 141 -0.47 -6.48 9.28
C THR A 141 -1.60 -6.43 10.31
N GLU A 142 -1.28 -6.18 11.58
CA GLU A 142 -2.31 -6.07 12.64
C GLU A 142 -3.26 -4.88 12.41
N ILE A 143 -2.79 -3.78 11.84
CA ILE A 143 -3.63 -2.64 11.46
C ILE A 143 -4.50 -3.01 10.24
N LEU A 144 -3.93 -3.67 9.23
CA LEU A 144 -4.66 -4.07 8.03
C LEU A 144 -5.73 -5.14 8.30
N LYS A 145 -5.54 -6.00 9.30
CA LYS A 145 -6.62 -6.87 9.81
C LYS A 145 -7.81 -6.05 10.31
N ARG A 146 -7.56 -4.92 11.00
CA ARG A 146 -8.62 -4.03 11.50
C ARG A 146 -9.35 -3.28 10.40
N VAL A 147 -8.74 -3.07 9.24
CA VAL A 147 -9.46 -2.55 8.06
C VAL A 147 -10.60 -3.49 7.68
N ILE A 148 -10.38 -4.81 7.76
CA ILE A 148 -11.41 -5.82 7.50
C ILE A 148 -12.38 -5.92 8.69
N THR A 149 -11.90 -6.03 9.93
CA THR A 149 -12.83 -6.29 11.06
C THR A 149 -13.66 -5.09 11.49
N SER A 150 -13.14 -3.86 11.36
CA SER A 150 -13.81 -2.65 11.85
C SER A 150 -13.78 -1.45 10.90
N GLY A 151 -13.02 -1.53 9.81
CA GLY A 151 -12.78 -0.41 8.89
C GLY A 151 -13.56 -0.45 7.58
N THR A 152 -12.92 0.07 6.54
CA THR A 152 -13.48 0.22 5.19
C THR A 152 -13.60 -1.11 4.42
N GLY A 153 -12.90 -2.16 4.84
CA GLY A 153 -12.82 -3.46 4.16
C GLY A 153 -13.75 -4.54 4.72
N LYS A 154 -14.77 -4.19 5.52
CA LYS A 154 -15.66 -5.16 6.21
C LYS A 154 -16.24 -6.28 5.36
N ARG A 155 -16.54 -5.99 4.10
CA ARG A 155 -17.10 -6.97 3.17
C ARG A 155 -16.08 -7.99 2.65
N ALA A 156 -14.79 -7.79 2.92
CA ALA A 156 -13.73 -8.73 2.57
C ALA A 156 -13.43 -9.73 3.71
N ASP A 157 -14.25 -9.77 4.76
CA ASP A 157 -14.16 -10.83 5.77
C ASP A 157 -14.60 -12.17 5.16
N ILE A 158 -13.64 -13.09 5.09
CA ILE A 158 -13.79 -14.43 4.52
C ILE A 158 -13.90 -15.51 5.61
N GLY A 159 -14.11 -15.13 6.87
CA GLY A 159 -14.27 -16.06 8.00
C GLY A 159 -12.97 -16.72 8.46
N ARG A 160 -11.81 -16.19 8.05
CA ARG A 160 -10.48 -16.63 8.48
C ARG A 160 -9.51 -15.45 8.57
N PRO A 161 -8.34 -15.59 9.22
CA PRO A 161 -7.38 -14.51 9.34
C PRO A 161 -6.98 -13.95 7.97
N ALA A 162 -7.31 -12.68 7.74
CA ALA A 162 -6.99 -11.93 6.53
C ALA A 162 -6.64 -10.49 6.90
N ALA A 163 -5.77 -9.87 6.11
CA ALA A 163 -5.42 -8.47 6.17
C ALA A 163 -5.66 -7.84 4.80
N GLY A 164 -6.00 -6.56 4.73
CA GLY A 164 -6.14 -5.92 3.42
C GLY A 164 -6.45 -4.44 3.50
N LYS A 165 -6.50 -3.82 2.32
CA LYS A 165 -6.79 -2.40 2.18
C LYS A 165 -7.65 -2.13 0.95
N THR A 166 -8.58 -1.20 1.12
CA THR A 166 -9.41 -0.62 0.08
C THR A 166 -8.68 0.52 -0.63
N GLY A 167 -8.91 0.68 -1.93
CA GLY A 167 -8.51 1.83 -2.72
C GLY A 167 -9.69 2.38 -3.51
N THR A 168 -9.78 3.70 -3.65
CA THR A 168 -10.82 4.37 -4.42
C THR A 168 -10.20 5.60 -5.07
N THR A 169 -10.29 5.72 -6.38
CA THR A 169 -9.87 6.93 -7.10
C THR A 169 -10.99 7.96 -7.10
N GLN A 170 -10.63 9.23 -7.33
CA GLN A 170 -11.63 10.28 -7.53
C GLN A 170 -12.53 9.90 -8.71
N GLU A 171 -13.82 10.26 -8.63
CA GLU A 171 -14.86 9.89 -9.61
C GLU A 171 -15.17 8.39 -9.76
N TYR A 172 -14.67 7.53 -8.87
CA TYR A 172 -14.93 6.07 -8.87
C TYR A 172 -14.49 5.34 -10.16
N THR A 173 -13.53 5.86 -10.91
CA THR A 173 -13.02 5.16 -12.10
C THR A 173 -12.36 3.83 -11.74
N ASP A 174 -11.82 3.70 -10.53
CA ASP A 174 -11.16 2.49 -10.05
C ASP A 174 -11.58 2.18 -8.60
N ALA A 175 -11.95 0.92 -8.38
CA ALA A 175 -12.23 0.36 -7.07
C ALA A 175 -11.29 -0.82 -6.82
N TRP A 176 -10.43 -0.69 -5.81
CA TRP A 176 -9.43 -1.69 -5.47
C TRP A 176 -9.69 -2.32 -4.11
N PHE A 177 -9.41 -3.61 -4.03
CA PHE A 177 -9.11 -4.27 -2.78
C PHE A 177 -7.87 -5.14 -2.99
N VAL A 178 -6.90 -5.00 -2.09
CA VAL A 178 -5.72 -5.85 -2.04
C VAL A 178 -5.64 -6.43 -0.64
N GLY A 179 -5.55 -7.75 -0.54
CA GLY A 179 -5.52 -8.44 0.75
C GLY A 179 -4.66 -9.67 0.70
N TYR A 180 -4.35 -10.21 1.86
CA TYR A 180 -3.55 -11.42 2.01
C TYR A 180 -3.95 -12.22 3.25
N THR A 181 -3.71 -13.52 3.18
CA THR A 181 -3.68 -14.46 4.30
C THR A 181 -2.24 -14.88 4.56
N PRO A 182 -1.93 -15.70 5.58
CA PRO A 182 -0.59 -16.27 5.76
C PRO A 182 -0.08 -17.07 4.56
N GLU A 183 -0.97 -17.56 3.68
CA GLU A 183 -0.65 -18.47 2.58
C GLU A 183 -0.80 -17.85 1.18
N LEU A 184 -1.45 -16.70 1.04
CA LEU A 184 -1.77 -16.12 -0.27
C LEU A 184 -1.91 -14.60 -0.21
N THR A 185 -1.46 -13.91 -1.25
CA THR A 185 -1.83 -12.53 -1.58
C THR A 185 -2.61 -12.54 -2.88
#